data_AF-B5IDH1-F1
#
_entry.id   AF-B5IDH1-F1
#
_cell.length_a   1.000
_cell.length_b   1.000
_cell.length_c   1.000
_cell.angle_alpha   90.00
_cell.angle_beta   90.00
_cell.angle_gamma   90.00
#
_symmetry.space_group_name_H-M   'P 1'
#
loop_
_entity.id
_entity.type
_entity.pdbx_description
1 polymer ?
#
loop_
_entity_poly.entity_id
_entity_poly.type
_entity_poly.pdbx_seq_one_letter_code
_entity_poly.pdbx_strand_id
1 'polypeptide(L)'
;MRCLIPVHQELYPENSLKRAEKLCDEVILLYIVDKKLMDKVQSEASYILPSFALQNVEEFILNIHRQEAEKVKNSIRNIPVELRFVKGEYYESIEKEILRHTPDILMTDSYLRGLVNLNVPVWIDRGGKIEECTMMVQSLRRIGKLKHAIEFAKNVCNRLGASFYIHYTHATEREVLEPLGRLVESPRGELLVFLKGELHKSPDDKSLLLI
;
A
#
# COMPACT_ATOMS: atom_id res chain seq x y z
N MET A 1 12.69 -4.74 5.04
CA MET A 1 11.50 -3.96 4.71
C MET A 1 10.28 -4.83 4.96
N ARG A 2 9.51 -4.46 5.96
CA ARG A 2 8.28 -5.13 6.39
C ARG A 2 7.09 -4.36 5.83
N CYS A 3 6.27 -5.00 5.01
CA CYS A 3 5.11 -4.34 4.42
C CYS A 3 3.80 -4.79 5.08
N LEU A 4 2.82 -3.89 5.11
CA LEU A 4 1.43 -4.19 5.44
C LEU A 4 0.63 -4.20 4.14
N ILE A 5 -0.07 -5.30 3.87
CA ILE A 5 -0.94 -5.42 2.68
C ILE A 5 -2.37 -5.67 3.16
N PRO A 6 -3.26 -4.66 3.07
CA PRO A 6 -4.67 -4.86 3.35
C PRO A 6 -5.34 -5.61 2.19
N VAL A 7 -6.03 -6.69 2.53
CA VAL A 7 -6.89 -7.45 1.63
C VAL A 7 -8.33 -7.18 2.04
N HIS A 8 -9.12 -6.67 1.10
CA HIS A 8 -10.55 -6.48 1.27
C HIS A 8 -11.29 -7.51 0.42
N GLN A 9 -12.47 -7.95 0.88
CA GLN A 9 -13.30 -8.91 0.13
C GLN A 9 -13.66 -8.48 -1.30
N GLU A 10 -13.69 -7.16 -1.57
CA GLU A 10 -14.00 -6.60 -2.90
C GLU A 10 -12.75 -6.18 -3.68
N LEU A 11 -11.59 -6.08 -3.03
CA LEU A 11 -10.36 -5.56 -3.61
C LEU A 11 -9.21 -6.53 -3.30
N TYR A 12 -8.91 -7.39 -4.27
CA TYR A 12 -7.79 -8.31 -4.20
C TYR A 12 -6.50 -7.62 -4.70
N PRO A 13 -5.48 -7.41 -3.85
CA PRO A 13 -4.30 -6.62 -4.19
C PRO A 13 -3.23 -7.48 -4.90
N GLU A 14 -3.56 -8.01 -6.08
CA GLU A 14 -2.72 -8.97 -6.82
C GLU A 14 -1.31 -8.43 -7.12
N ASN A 15 -1.20 -7.17 -7.56
CA ASN A 15 0.07 -6.57 -7.93
C ASN A 15 0.94 -6.37 -6.70
N SER A 16 0.37 -5.84 -5.61
CA SER A 16 1.06 -5.63 -4.34
C SER A 16 1.58 -6.93 -3.75
N LEU A 17 0.79 -8.01 -3.80
CA LEU A 17 1.21 -9.33 -3.33
C LEU A 17 2.42 -9.84 -4.13
N LYS A 18 2.34 -9.80 -5.48
CA LYS A 18 3.44 -10.21 -6.37
C LYS A 18 4.70 -9.35 -6.19
N ARG A 19 4.54 -8.05 -5.93
CA ARG A 19 5.65 -7.12 -5.71
C ARG A 19 6.32 -7.38 -4.37
N ALA A 20 5.52 -7.58 -3.33
CA ALA A 20 6.02 -7.80 -1.98
C ALA A 20 6.92 -9.04 -1.91
N GLU A 21 6.57 -10.13 -2.60
CA GLU A 21 7.41 -11.34 -2.69
C GLU A 21 8.85 -11.10 -3.15
N LYS A 22 9.09 -10.04 -3.94
CA LYS A 22 10.41 -9.74 -4.51
C LYS A 22 11.17 -8.69 -3.72
N LEU A 23 10.45 -7.85 -2.97
CA LEU A 23 10.97 -6.58 -2.48
C LEU A 23 10.95 -6.50 -0.95
N CYS A 24 10.03 -7.19 -0.29
CA CYS A 24 9.86 -7.18 1.15
C CYS A 24 10.59 -8.37 1.78
N ASP A 25 11.03 -8.19 3.02
CA ASP A 25 11.66 -9.25 3.80
C ASP A 25 10.60 -10.00 4.64
N GLU A 26 9.44 -9.39 4.87
CA GLU A 26 8.29 -9.91 5.60
C GLU A 26 7.00 -9.20 5.16
N VAL A 27 5.88 -9.92 5.14
CA VAL A 27 4.54 -9.36 4.88
C VAL A 27 3.65 -9.52 6.11
N ILE A 28 3.00 -8.44 6.51
CA ILE A 28 1.82 -8.48 7.36
C ILE A 28 0.61 -8.44 6.42
N LEU A 29 -0.06 -9.59 6.27
CA LEU A 29 -1.25 -9.70 5.45
C LEU A 29 -2.48 -9.39 6.32
N LEU A 30 -3.09 -8.22 6.12
CA LEU A 30 -4.25 -7.78 6.87
C LEU A 30 -5.52 -8.08 6.09
N TYR A 31 -6.18 -9.20 6.40
CA TYR A 31 -7.46 -9.55 5.82
C TYR A 31 -8.60 -8.91 6.63
N ILE A 32 -9.35 -8.02 5.99
CA ILE A 32 -10.42 -7.25 6.63
C ILE A 32 -11.78 -7.69 6.07
N VAL A 33 -12.64 -8.19 6.96
CA VAL A 33 -14.07 -8.34 6.70
C VAL A 33 -14.76 -7.07 7.15
N ASP A 34 -15.30 -6.30 6.20
CA ASP A 34 -15.94 -5.02 6.50
C ASP A 34 -17.18 -5.23 7.37
N LYS A 35 -17.27 -4.47 8.45
CA LYS A 35 -18.45 -4.46 9.33
C LYS A 35 -19.73 -4.18 8.54
N LYS A 36 -19.70 -3.33 7.51
CA LYS A 36 -20.88 -3.02 6.68
C LYS A 36 -21.43 -4.23 5.95
N LEU A 37 -20.56 -5.16 5.51
CA LEU A 37 -21.01 -6.42 4.93
C LEU A 37 -21.74 -7.25 5.99
N MET A 38 -21.17 -7.35 7.19
CA MET A 38 -21.74 -8.14 8.28
C MET A 38 -23.09 -7.59 8.73
N ASP A 39 -23.20 -6.26 8.85
CA ASP A 39 -24.44 -5.57 9.20
C ASP A 39 -25.52 -5.81 8.14
N LYS A 40 -25.14 -5.77 6.84
CA LYS A 40 -26.04 -6.07 5.73
C LYS A 40 -26.53 -7.52 5.75
N VAL A 41 -25.63 -8.47 5.94
CA VAL A 41 -25.95 -9.90 6.07
C VAL A 41 -26.92 -10.13 7.22
N GLN A 42 -26.63 -9.57 8.40
CA GLN A 42 -27.51 -9.71 9.56
C GLN A 42 -28.88 -9.13 9.27
N SER A 43 -28.95 -7.94 8.66
CA SER A 43 -30.22 -7.32 8.29
C SER A 43 -31.02 -8.19 7.33
N GLU A 44 -30.41 -8.71 6.26
CA GLU A 44 -31.11 -9.54 5.26
C GLU A 44 -31.53 -10.90 5.84
N ALA A 45 -30.66 -11.54 6.63
CA ALA A 45 -30.95 -12.83 7.25
C ALA A 45 -32.04 -12.73 8.32
N SER A 46 -32.15 -11.60 9.03
CA SER A 46 -33.15 -11.41 10.09
C SER A 46 -34.60 -11.48 9.63
N TYR A 47 -34.87 -11.26 8.33
CA TYR A 47 -36.20 -11.41 7.74
C TYR A 47 -36.62 -12.89 7.57
N ILE A 48 -35.66 -13.81 7.59
CA ILE A 48 -35.86 -15.22 7.23
C ILE A 48 -35.56 -16.13 8.43
N LEU A 49 -34.62 -15.75 9.29
CA LEU A 49 -34.10 -16.57 10.37
C LEU A 49 -34.41 -15.97 11.75
N PRO A 50 -34.68 -16.82 12.75
CA PRO A 50 -34.83 -16.37 14.13
C PRO A 50 -33.49 -15.88 14.70
N SER A 51 -33.54 -14.95 15.66
CA SER A 51 -32.36 -14.23 16.16
C SER A 51 -31.22 -15.13 16.68
N PHE A 52 -31.54 -16.29 17.28
CA PHE A 52 -30.52 -17.23 17.75
C PHE A 52 -29.71 -17.88 16.62
N ALA A 53 -30.27 -17.97 15.42
CA ALA A 53 -29.60 -18.56 14.25
C ALA A 53 -28.71 -17.55 13.50
N LEU A 54 -28.89 -16.25 13.74
CA LEU A 54 -28.10 -15.19 13.08
C LEU A 54 -26.62 -15.24 13.47
N GLN A 55 -26.31 -15.63 14.71
CA GLN A 55 -24.93 -15.84 15.15
C GLN A 55 -24.24 -16.94 14.34
N ASN A 56 -24.95 -18.04 14.04
CA ASN A 56 -24.41 -19.13 13.22
C ASN A 56 -24.14 -18.69 11.77
N VAL A 57 -24.97 -17.81 11.21
CA VAL A 57 -24.77 -17.24 9.87
C VAL A 57 -23.52 -16.36 9.84
N GLU A 58 -23.36 -15.49 10.84
CA GLU A 58 -22.16 -14.66 10.97
C GLU A 58 -20.89 -15.51 11.10
N GLU A 59 -20.88 -16.52 11.98
CA GLU A 59 -19.73 -17.41 12.13
C GLU A 59 -19.42 -18.19 10.86
N PHE A 60 -20.45 -18.65 10.14
CA PHE A 60 -20.29 -19.33 8.86
C PHE A 60 -19.59 -18.44 7.82
N ILE A 61 -20.03 -17.19 7.68
CA ILE A 61 -19.43 -16.23 6.75
C ILE A 61 -18.00 -15.89 7.16
N LEU A 62 -17.75 -15.64 8.45
CA LEU A 62 -16.39 -15.40 8.95
C LEU A 62 -15.47 -16.60 8.69
N ASN A 63 -15.98 -17.83 8.78
CA ASN A 63 -15.20 -19.03 8.46
C ASN A 63 -14.83 -19.11 6.97
N ILE A 64 -15.73 -18.74 6.05
CA ILE A 64 -15.40 -18.63 4.62
C ILE A 64 -14.28 -17.61 4.40
N HIS A 65 -14.39 -16.43 5.00
CA HIS A 65 -13.36 -15.40 4.89
C HIS A 65 -12.02 -15.82 5.52
N ARG A 66 -12.02 -16.56 6.64
CA ARG A 66 -10.80 -17.11 7.24
C ARG A 66 -10.10 -18.09 6.30
N GLN A 67 -10.87 -18.99 5.68
CA GLN A 67 -10.32 -19.92 4.69
C GLN A 67 -9.71 -19.17 3.51
N GLU A 68 -10.39 -18.12 3.02
CA GLU A 68 -9.87 -17.29 1.95
C GLU A 68 -8.59 -16.56 2.36
N ALA A 69 -8.56 -15.96 3.55
CA ALA A 69 -7.38 -15.30 4.09
C ALA A 69 -6.16 -16.23 4.16
N GLU A 70 -6.36 -17.48 4.59
CA GLU A 70 -5.30 -18.51 4.58
C GLU A 70 -4.87 -18.87 3.16
N LYS A 71 -5.78 -18.95 2.18
CA LYS A 71 -5.39 -19.16 0.77
C LYS A 71 -4.53 -18.02 0.25
N VAL A 72 -4.89 -16.77 0.55
CA VAL A 72 -4.10 -15.60 0.13
C VAL A 72 -2.73 -15.63 0.78
N LYS A 73 -2.64 -15.90 2.09
CA LYS A 73 -1.38 -16.08 2.80
C LYS A 73 -0.51 -17.17 2.15
N ASN A 74 -1.09 -18.33 1.86
CA ASN A 74 -0.38 -19.47 1.25
C ASN A 74 -0.01 -19.25 -0.22
N SER A 75 -0.57 -18.24 -0.88
CA SER A 75 -0.17 -17.84 -2.23
C SER A 75 1.21 -17.19 -2.26
N ILE A 76 1.63 -16.60 -1.13
CA ILE A 76 2.95 -15.99 -0.93
C ILE A 76 3.91 -17.08 -0.43
N ARG A 77 4.97 -17.41 -1.17
CA ARG A 77 5.80 -18.60 -0.90
C ARG A 77 7.20 -18.30 -0.38
N ASN A 78 7.75 -17.15 -0.74
CA ASN A 78 9.18 -16.91 -0.62
C ASN A 78 9.59 -16.07 0.59
N ILE A 79 8.61 -15.52 1.31
CA ILE A 79 8.86 -14.62 2.44
C ILE A 79 7.90 -14.93 3.60
N PRO A 80 8.31 -14.70 4.85
CA PRO A 80 7.44 -14.86 6.01
C PRO A 80 6.17 -13.98 5.89
N VAL A 81 5.03 -14.57 6.25
CA VAL A 81 3.73 -13.88 6.24
C VAL A 81 3.06 -13.98 7.61
N GLU A 82 2.89 -12.85 8.27
CA GLU A 82 2.01 -12.70 9.44
C GLU A 82 0.58 -12.43 8.95
N LEU A 83 -0.32 -13.40 9.12
CA LEU A 83 -1.74 -13.20 8.80
C LEU A 83 -2.48 -12.55 9.97
N ARG A 84 -3.15 -11.43 9.67
CA ARG A 84 -4.00 -10.68 10.59
C ARG A 84 -5.43 -10.69 10.04
N PHE A 85 -6.32 -11.43 10.69
CA PHE A 85 -7.73 -11.49 10.33
C PHE A 85 -8.56 -10.58 11.24
N VAL A 86 -9.24 -9.59 10.66
CA VAL A 86 -9.99 -8.57 11.42
C VAL A 86 -11.40 -8.41 10.85
N LYS A 87 -12.38 -8.28 11.75
CA LYS A 87 -13.73 -7.79 11.45
C LYS A 87 -13.84 -6.34 11.91
N GLY A 88 -14.09 -5.40 11.02
CA GLY A 88 -14.14 -3.98 11.39
C GLY A 88 -14.26 -3.03 10.21
N GLU A 89 -14.26 -1.72 10.48
CA GLU A 89 -14.19 -0.70 9.44
C GLU A 89 -12.81 -0.73 8.76
N TYR A 90 -12.78 -0.59 7.43
CA TYR A 90 -11.58 -0.79 6.62
C TYR A 90 -10.40 0.10 7.04
N TYR A 91 -10.58 1.43 7.03
CA TYR A 91 -9.50 2.36 7.34
C TYR A 91 -9.06 2.30 8.81
N GLU A 92 -10.00 2.20 9.74
CA GLU A 92 -9.66 2.10 11.17
C GLU A 92 -8.86 0.83 11.47
N SER A 93 -9.17 -0.27 10.80
CA SER A 93 -8.45 -1.54 10.97
C SER A 93 -7.01 -1.42 10.46
N ILE A 94 -6.81 -0.74 9.32
CA ILE A 94 -5.48 -0.44 8.78
C ILE A 94 -4.69 0.43 9.76
N GLU A 95 -5.26 1.53 10.25
CA GLU A 95 -4.58 2.44 11.19
C GLU A 95 -4.16 1.74 12.47
N LYS A 96 -5.03 0.91 13.06
CA LYS A 96 -4.74 0.12 14.27
C LYS A 96 -3.55 -0.81 14.05
N GLU A 97 -3.50 -1.50 12.91
CA GLU A 97 -2.45 -2.47 12.63
C GLU A 97 -1.14 -1.77 12.23
N ILE A 98 -1.18 -0.58 11.62
CA ILE A 98 0.01 0.27 11.43
C ILE A 98 0.62 0.65 12.79
N LEU A 99 -0.20 1.08 13.75
CA LEU A 99 0.29 1.43 15.09
C LEU A 99 0.86 0.23 15.85
N ARG A 100 0.23 -0.94 15.69
CA ARG A 100 0.61 -2.17 16.41
C ARG A 100 1.90 -2.79 15.86
N HIS A 101 2.06 -2.80 14.54
CA HIS A 101 3.12 -3.55 13.87
C HIS A 101 4.21 -2.67 13.26
N THR A 102 3.99 -1.34 13.24
CA THR A 102 4.92 -0.33 12.72
C THR A 102 5.57 -0.75 11.41
N PRO A 103 4.79 -1.06 10.35
CA PRO A 103 5.33 -1.47 9.06
C PRO A 103 6.16 -0.33 8.43
N ASP A 104 7.12 -0.69 7.59
CA ASP A 104 7.93 0.28 6.84
C ASP A 104 7.11 0.92 5.70
N ILE A 105 6.13 0.17 5.17
CA ILE A 105 5.32 0.56 4.02
C ILE A 105 3.96 -0.15 4.04
N LEU A 106 2.91 0.54 3.58
CA LEU A 106 1.64 -0.07 3.21
C LEU A 106 1.59 -0.24 1.69
N MET A 107 1.24 -1.42 1.19
CA MET A 107 1.11 -1.66 -0.25
C MET A 107 -0.34 -2.03 -0.62
N THR A 108 -0.87 -1.41 -1.66
CA THR A 108 -2.24 -1.65 -2.18
C THR A 108 -2.26 -1.49 -3.70
N ASP A 109 -3.26 -2.05 -4.36
CA ASP A 109 -3.44 -1.88 -5.81
C ASP A 109 -4.35 -0.69 -6.16
N SER A 110 -5.08 -0.19 -5.16
CA SER A 110 -6.12 0.82 -5.35
C SER A 110 -5.84 2.08 -4.55
N TYR A 111 -5.92 3.23 -5.22
CA TYR A 111 -5.91 4.52 -4.56
C TYR A 111 -7.21 4.70 -3.78
N LEU A 112 -7.09 4.78 -2.46
CA LEU A 112 -8.18 5.05 -1.54
C LEU A 112 -7.85 6.34 -0.80
N ARG A 113 -8.74 7.34 -0.87
CA ARG A 113 -8.46 8.72 -0.42
C ARG A 113 -7.97 8.80 1.04
N GLY A 114 -8.45 7.90 1.91
CA GLY A 114 -8.03 7.84 3.31
C GLY A 114 -6.55 7.47 3.51
N LEU A 115 -5.92 6.81 2.54
CA LEU A 115 -4.54 6.33 2.66
C LEU A 115 -3.50 7.45 2.71
N VAL A 116 -3.80 8.63 2.13
CA VAL A 116 -2.89 9.78 2.11
C VAL A 116 -2.60 10.31 3.53
N ASN A 117 -3.51 10.07 4.47
CA ASN A 117 -3.39 10.55 5.85
C ASN A 117 -2.66 9.56 6.78
N LEU A 118 -2.26 8.39 6.27
CA LEU A 118 -1.58 7.40 7.10
C LEU A 118 -0.14 7.83 7.42
N ASN A 119 0.32 7.49 8.62
CA ASN A 119 1.66 7.86 9.10
C ASN A 119 2.79 6.95 8.55
N VAL A 120 2.46 6.00 7.69
CA VAL A 120 3.41 5.09 7.02
C VAL A 120 3.47 5.40 5.52
N PRO A 121 4.62 5.28 4.84
CA PRO A 121 4.66 5.35 3.38
C PRO A 121 3.62 4.42 2.73
N VAL A 122 2.97 4.87 1.67
CA VAL A 122 1.92 4.11 0.95
C VAL A 122 2.35 3.91 -0.49
N TRP A 123 2.46 2.65 -0.92
CA TRP A 123 2.66 2.30 -2.32
C TRP A 123 1.35 1.82 -2.93
N ILE A 124 0.91 2.50 -3.98
CA ILE A 124 -0.18 2.05 -4.85
C ILE A 124 0.43 1.40 -6.10
N ASP A 125 0.39 0.08 -6.18
CA ASP A 125 0.99 -0.70 -7.26
C ASP A 125 -0.02 -0.94 -8.38
N ARG A 126 0.28 -0.44 -9.58
CA ARG A 126 -0.54 -0.65 -10.78
C ARG A 126 -0.05 -1.82 -11.63
N GLY A 127 0.90 -2.61 -11.12
CA GLY A 127 1.54 -3.70 -11.84
C GLY A 127 2.68 -3.20 -12.74
N GLY A 128 3.07 -4.06 -13.69
CA GLY A 128 4.15 -3.75 -14.63
C GLY A 128 5.56 -3.86 -14.05
N LYS A 129 6.56 -3.83 -14.95
CA LYS A 129 7.97 -3.75 -14.58
C LYS A 129 8.31 -2.31 -14.25
N ILE A 130 9.03 -2.09 -13.16
CA ILE A 130 9.51 -0.76 -12.76
C ILE A 130 11.01 -0.75 -12.99
N GLU A 131 11.47 0.02 -13.97
CA GLU A 131 12.89 0.20 -14.29
C GLU A 131 13.38 1.59 -13.87
N GLU A 132 12.46 2.54 -13.76
CA GLU A 132 12.75 3.91 -13.38
C GLU A 132 11.76 4.43 -12.33
N CYS A 133 12.32 5.12 -11.34
CA CYS A 133 11.58 5.82 -10.30
C CYS A 133 11.87 7.32 -10.40
N THR A 134 10.85 8.16 -10.29
CA THR A 134 11.05 9.61 -10.17
C THR A 134 10.39 10.18 -8.93
N MET A 135 11.17 10.82 -8.07
CA MET A 135 10.66 11.61 -6.94
C MET A 135 10.37 13.05 -7.35
N MET A 136 9.14 13.47 -7.12
CA MET A 136 8.67 14.83 -7.35
C MET A 136 9.02 15.69 -6.15
N VAL A 137 9.72 16.80 -6.36
CA VAL A 137 10.02 17.77 -5.31
C VAL A 137 9.59 19.17 -5.74
N GLN A 138 8.92 19.89 -4.84
CA GLN A 138 8.47 21.26 -5.11
C GLN A 138 9.54 22.33 -4.90
N SER A 139 10.61 22.03 -4.14
CA SER A 139 11.67 23.01 -3.87
C SER A 139 12.97 22.35 -3.44
N LEU A 140 14.06 22.67 -4.16
CA LEU A 140 15.41 22.25 -3.77
C LEU A 140 15.90 22.94 -2.49
N ARG A 141 15.38 24.12 -2.14
CA ARG A 141 15.77 24.85 -0.92
C ARG A 141 15.50 24.07 0.37
N ARG A 142 14.55 23.13 0.33
CA ARG A 142 14.16 22.30 1.49
C ARG A 142 14.63 20.85 1.36
N ILE A 143 15.47 20.52 0.37
CA ILE A 143 15.85 19.14 0.09
C ILE A 143 16.52 18.44 1.29
N GLY A 144 17.27 19.17 2.11
CA GLY A 144 17.85 18.64 3.35
C GLY A 144 16.79 18.15 4.35
N LYS A 145 15.59 18.73 4.36
CA LYS A 145 14.46 18.26 5.19
C LYS A 145 13.80 17.01 4.61
N LEU A 146 14.02 16.72 3.32
CA LEU A 146 13.48 15.56 2.62
C LEU A 146 14.46 14.38 2.61
N LYS A 147 15.60 14.48 3.28
CA LYS A 147 16.67 13.48 3.24
C LYS A 147 16.15 12.08 3.54
N HIS A 148 15.37 11.90 4.60
CA HIS A 148 14.79 10.60 4.94
C HIS A 148 13.80 10.07 3.90
N ALA A 149 12.99 10.94 3.30
CA ALA A 149 12.06 10.54 2.24
C ALA A 149 12.80 10.12 0.97
N ILE A 150 13.86 10.85 0.60
CA ILE A 150 14.73 10.53 -0.53
C ILE A 150 15.47 9.20 -0.28
N GLU A 151 16.01 9.01 0.92
CA GLU A 151 16.70 7.76 1.30
C GLU A 151 15.75 6.57 1.24
N PHE A 152 14.53 6.71 1.74
CA PHE A 152 13.49 5.68 1.66
C PHE A 152 13.13 5.35 0.21
N ALA A 153 12.84 6.36 -0.61
CA ALA A 153 12.53 6.18 -2.03
C ALA A 153 13.68 5.50 -2.79
N LYS A 154 14.92 5.93 -2.54
CA LYS A 154 16.11 5.34 -3.13
C LYS A 154 16.30 3.88 -2.71
N ASN A 155 16.04 3.54 -1.44
CA ASN A 155 16.08 2.16 -0.97
C ASN A 155 15.05 1.27 -1.69
N VAL A 156 13.82 1.77 -1.87
CA VAL A 156 12.79 1.07 -2.66
C VAL A 156 13.27 0.82 -4.09
N CYS A 157 13.80 1.84 -4.77
CA CYS A 157 14.26 1.71 -6.15
C CYS A 157 15.49 0.80 -6.29
N ASN A 158 16.41 0.85 -5.34
CA ASN A 158 17.55 -0.08 -5.30
C ASN A 158 17.09 -1.54 -5.16
N ARG A 159 16.09 -1.81 -4.31
CA ARG A 159 15.50 -3.15 -4.17
C ARG A 159 14.80 -3.63 -5.45
N LEU A 160 14.29 -2.71 -6.26
CA LEU A 160 13.74 -3.01 -7.59
C LEU A 160 14.82 -3.21 -8.67
N GLY A 161 16.07 -2.84 -8.40
CA GLY A 161 17.08 -2.68 -9.44
C GLY A 161 16.77 -1.53 -10.42
N ALA A 162 15.96 -0.56 -9.98
CA ALA A 162 15.49 0.56 -10.78
C ALA A 162 16.40 1.79 -10.62
N SER A 163 16.46 2.61 -11.67
CA SER A 163 17.15 3.91 -11.62
C SER A 163 16.32 4.94 -10.83
N PHE A 164 16.98 5.73 -10.00
CA PHE A 164 16.31 6.76 -9.18
C PHE A 164 16.63 8.18 -9.66
N TYR A 165 15.57 8.92 -9.95
CA TYR A 165 15.62 10.31 -10.40
C TYR A 165 14.87 11.23 -9.44
N ILE A 166 15.24 12.51 -9.42
CA ILE A 166 14.53 13.58 -8.75
C ILE A 166 14.07 14.55 -9.83
N HIS A 167 12.80 14.94 -9.80
CA HIS A 167 12.24 15.94 -10.70
C HIS A 167 11.82 17.18 -9.91
N TYR A 168 12.30 18.34 -10.37
CA TYR A 168 11.94 19.66 -9.86
C TYR A 168 11.46 20.52 -11.03
N THR A 169 10.26 21.09 -10.93
CA THR A 169 9.56 21.80 -12.01
C THR A 169 10.27 23.04 -12.53
N HIS A 170 11.23 23.60 -11.78
CA HIS A 170 12.03 24.76 -12.22
C HIS A 170 13.51 24.43 -12.44
N ALA A 171 13.87 23.16 -12.60
CA ALA A 171 15.23 22.77 -12.95
C ALA A 171 15.53 23.16 -14.40
N THR A 172 16.39 24.15 -14.61
CA THR A 172 16.85 24.55 -15.94
C THR A 172 18.13 23.85 -16.39
N GLU A 173 18.78 23.03 -15.55
CA GLU A 173 20.01 22.32 -15.92
C GLU A 173 20.12 20.93 -15.26
N ARG A 174 20.88 20.03 -15.92
CA ARG A 174 21.20 18.66 -15.47
C ARG A 174 22.18 18.66 -14.30
N GLU A 175 21.80 19.18 -13.15
CA GLU A 175 22.60 19.04 -11.94
C GLU A 175 22.46 17.63 -11.35
N VAL A 176 23.59 17.01 -11.02
CA VAL A 176 23.61 15.76 -10.26
C VAL A 176 23.60 16.14 -8.78
N LEU A 177 22.51 15.82 -8.07
CA LEU A 177 22.40 16.06 -6.64
C LEU A 177 23.03 14.90 -5.86
N GLU A 178 24.25 14.50 -6.19
CA GLU A 178 24.89 13.39 -5.50
C GLU A 178 25.13 13.74 -4.01
N PRO A 179 24.87 12.80 -3.08
CA PRO A 179 24.50 11.39 -3.27
C PRO A 179 22.98 11.13 -3.38
N LEU A 180 22.15 12.18 -3.38
CA LEU A 180 20.68 12.12 -3.28
C LEU A 180 19.99 11.60 -4.54
N GLY A 181 20.52 11.89 -5.73
CA GLY A 181 19.97 11.36 -6.99
C GLY A 181 20.29 12.23 -8.20
N ARG A 182 19.72 11.86 -9.36
CA ARG A 182 19.92 12.59 -10.63
C ARG A 182 18.71 13.48 -10.93
N LEU A 183 18.94 14.76 -11.20
CA LEU A 183 17.87 15.70 -11.55
C LEU A 183 17.41 15.48 -13.00
N VAL A 184 16.10 15.50 -13.24
CA VAL A 184 15.49 15.39 -14.58
C VAL A 184 14.45 16.49 -14.83
N GLU A 185 14.37 16.95 -16.08
CA GLU A 185 13.47 18.02 -16.52
C GLU A 185 12.00 17.59 -16.63
N SER A 186 11.72 16.29 -16.75
CA SER A 186 10.36 15.75 -16.78
C SER A 186 10.27 14.45 -15.97
N PRO A 187 9.11 14.14 -15.36
CA PRO A 187 8.92 12.89 -14.64
C PRO A 187 9.05 11.69 -15.58
N ARG A 188 9.91 10.74 -15.22
CA ARG A 188 10.15 9.51 -15.98
C ARG A 188 9.79 8.27 -15.19
N GLY A 189 9.65 7.15 -15.88
CA GLY A 189 9.43 5.86 -15.27
C GLY A 189 8.01 5.56 -14.83
N GLU A 190 7.89 4.36 -14.26
CA GLU A 190 6.66 3.68 -13.90
C GLU A 190 6.26 3.90 -12.44
N LEU A 191 7.24 4.23 -11.58
CA LEU A 191 7.00 4.59 -10.17
C LEU A 191 7.24 6.09 -9.95
N LEU A 192 6.18 6.81 -9.59
CA LEU A 192 6.28 8.20 -9.17
C LEU A 192 6.24 8.30 -7.64
N VAL A 193 7.20 9.01 -7.06
CA VAL A 193 7.31 9.22 -5.62
C VAL A 193 6.86 10.65 -5.30
N PHE A 194 5.90 10.78 -4.40
CA PHE A 194 5.33 12.05 -3.95
C PHE A 194 5.43 12.17 -2.43
N LEU A 195 5.56 13.40 -1.92
CA LEU A 195 5.33 13.67 -0.51
C LEU A 195 3.82 13.70 -0.23
N LYS A 196 3.39 13.18 0.93
CA LYS A 196 1.99 13.25 1.35
C LYS A 196 1.53 14.71 1.39
N GLY A 197 0.36 14.94 0.80
CA GLY A 197 -0.22 16.29 0.63
C GLY A 197 0.13 16.97 -0.70
N GLU A 198 1.10 16.47 -1.46
CA GLU A 198 1.44 17.01 -2.80
C GLU A 198 0.70 16.29 -3.94
N LEU A 199 0.04 15.16 -3.67
CA LEU A 199 -0.76 14.44 -4.65
C LEU A 199 -2.13 15.10 -4.82
N HIS A 200 -2.27 15.93 -5.85
CA HIS A 200 -3.56 16.54 -6.21
C HIS A 200 -4.45 15.63 -7.07
N LYS A 201 -3.84 14.74 -7.87
CA LYS A 201 -4.52 13.71 -8.67
C LYS A 201 -3.58 12.51 -8.89
N SER A 202 -4.10 11.31 -8.69
CA SER A 202 -3.37 10.07 -9.04
C SER A 202 -3.40 9.88 -10.55
N PRO A 203 -2.25 9.70 -11.24
CA PRO A 203 -2.25 9.05 -12.55
C PRO A 203 -2.80 7.63 -12.38
N ASP A 204 -3.66 7.20 -13.31
CA ASP A 204 -4.30 5.89 -13.25
C ASP A 204 -3.40 4.77 -13.81
N ASP A 205 -2.41 5.15 -14.63
CA ASP A 205 -1.51 4.28 -15.39
C ASP A 205 -0.15 4.06 -14.73
N LYS A 206 0.15 4.77 -13.63
CA LYS A 206 1.46 4.69 -12.95
C LYS A 206 1.34 4.21 -11.52
N SER A 207 2.35 3.46 -11.09
CA SER A 207 2.52 3.12 -9.69
C SER A 207 2.94 4.38 -8.91
N LEU A 208 2.47 4.48 -7.67
CA LEU A 208 2.74 5.64 -6.80
C LEU A 208 3.37 5.20 -5.50
N LEU A 209 4.34 5.97 -5.02
CA LEU A 209 4.85 5.90 -3.65
C LEU A 209 4.61 7.24 -2.95
N LEU A 210 3.81 7.23 -1.90
CA LEU A 210 3.46 8.40 -1.10
C LEU A 210 4.22 8.34 0.22
N ILE A 211 5.08 9.34 0.48
CA ILE A 211 5.94 9.39 1.67
C ILE A 211 5.46 10.49 2.61
#